data_AF-A0A522T4A2-F1
#
_entry.id   AF-A0A522T4A2-F1
#
_cell.length_a   1.000
_cell.length_b   1.000
_cell.length_c   1.000
_cell.angle_alpha   90.00
_cell.angle_beta   90.00
_cell.angle_gamma   90.00
#
_symmetry.space_group_name_H-M   'P 1'
#
loop_
_entity.id
_entity.type
_entity.pdbx_description
1 polymer ?
#
loop_
_entity_poly.entity_id
_entity_poly.type
_entity_poly.pdbx_seq_one_letter_code
_entity_poly.pdbx_strand_id
1 'polypeptide(L)'
;MDAKYFKILSFLYDKGIGEYVNISPVLLELYPDVNRMDFVRAGYESGRVRQLLISMTQNGLIEVKQYSIGGGNRSVGVDWIDTVQIMATITQQGKDSVDAEKEKGETIRLMESTILTNESVRETNDATVQNLHFQRKAQTWTIILGALSMIFISITVIQTAISRTEQELKGIERQMTRQSQAIQLLDSSLQEINYSIQDKKTDTVFLIRNK
;
A
#
# COMPACT_ATOMS: atom_id res chain seq x y z
N MET A 1 -28.44 -26.62 -0.83
CA MET A 1 -29.88 -26.88 -0.56
C MET A 1 -30.72 -25.88 -1.36
N ASP A 2 -31.96 -26.19 -1.75
CA ASP A 2 -32.86 -25.19 -2.38
C ASP A 2 -33.15 -24.06 -1.37
N ALA A 3 -33.07 -22.80 -1.79
CA ALA A 3 -33.29 -21.63 -0.95
C ALA A 3 -34.66 -21.63 -0.25
N LYS A 4 -35.70 -22.19 -0.88
CA LYS A 4 -37.04 -22.32 -0.30
C LYS A 4 -37.09 -23.34 0.84
N TYR A 5 -36.35 -24.45 0.69
CA TYR A 5 -36.21 -25.48 1.72
C TYR A 5 -35.46 -24.91 2.92
N PHE A 6 -34.35 -24.22 2.65
CA PHE A 6 -33.53 -23.61 3.69
C PHE A 6 -34.30 -22.55 4.48
N LYS A 7 -35.15 -21.75 3.84
CA LYS A 7 -35.95 -20.73 4.52
C LYS A 7 -37.00 -21.32 5.47
N ILE A 8 -37.74 -22.35 5.03
CA ILE A 8 -38.72 -23.04 5.88
C ILE A 8 -38.01 -23.76 7.03
N LEU A 9 -36.91 -24.46 6.74
CA LEU A 9 -36.16 -25.17 7.77
C LEU A 9 -35.50 -24.22 8.77
N SER A 10 -34.96 -23.08 8.33
CA SER A 10 -34.39 -22.07 9.23
C SER A 10 -35.45 -21.48 10.17
N PHE A 11 -36.66 -21.21 9.66
CA PHE A 11 -37.77 -20.76 10.50
C PHE A 11 -38.15 -21.80 11.55
N LEU A 12 -38.20 -23.09 11.19
CA LEU A 12 -38.50 -24.19 12.11
C LEU A 12 -37.33 -24.51 13.05
N TYR A 13 -36.08 -24.31 12.61
CA TYR A 13 -34.87 -24.55 13.37
C TYR A 13 -34.86 -23.74 14.67
N ASP A 14 -35.27 -22.48 14.59
CA ASP A 14 -35.35 -21.57 15.74
C ASP A 14 -36.44 -21.95 16.76
N LYS A 15 -37.36 -22.85 16.37
CA LYS A 15 -38.47 -23.35 17.20
C LYS A 15 -38.18 -24.71 17.83
N GLY A 16 -37.21 -25.43 17.31
CA GLY A 16 -36.77 -26.71 17.87
C GLY A 16 -37.59 -27.92 17.40
N ILE A 17 -37.05 -29.11 17.67
CA ILE A 17 -37.62 -30.39 17.25
C ILE A 17 -38.80 -30.75 18.17
N GLY A 18 -39.91 -31.15 17.57
CA GLY A 18 -41.12 -31.59 18.27
C GLY A 18 -42.13 -30.47 18.54
N GLU A 19 -41.75 -29.20 18.34
CA GLU A 19 -42.65 -28.06 18.45
C GLU A 19 -43.32 -27.80 17.10
N TYR A 20 -44.61 -28.15 17.01
CA TYR A 20 -45.40 -27.84 15.82
C TYR A 20 -45.74 -26.35 15.81
N VAL A 21 -45.27 -25.63 14.79
CA VAL A 21 -45.50 -24.20 14.62
C VAL A 21 -46.19 -23.91 13.30
N ASN A 22 -46.96 -22.82 13.27
CA ASN A 22 -47.66 -22.41 12.06
C ASN A 22 -46.66 -21.85 11.03
N ILE A 23 -46.51 -22.54 9.91
CA ILE A 23 -45.62 -22.14 8.81
C ILE A 23 -46.32 -21.37 7.68
N SER A 24 -47.65 -21.20 7.75
CA SER A 24 -48.40 -20.41 6.76
C SER A 24 -47.77 -19.02 6.49
N PRO A 25 -47.27 -18.25 7.49
CA PRO A 25 -46.63 -16.96 7.22
C PRO A 25 -45.40 -17.05 6.31
N VAL A 26 -44.55 -18.06 6.50
CA VAL A 26 -43.34 -18.27 5.68
C VAL A 26 -43.71 -18.75 4.27
N LEU A 27 -44.74 -19.58 4.18
CA LEU A 27 -45.26 -20.04 2.89
C LEU A 27 -45.87 -18.88 2.08
N LEU A 28 -46.59 -17.96 2.71
CA LEU A 28 -47.10 -16.75 2.07
C LEU A 28 -45.99 -15.81 1.60
N GLU A 29 -44.89 -15.73 2.34
CA GLU A 29 -43.72 -14.96 1.90
C GLU A 29 -43.02 -15.59 0.69
N LEU A 30 -42.94 -16.93 0.65
CA LEU A 30 -42.35 -17.68 -0.47
C LEU A 30 -43.27 -17.76 -1.69
N TYR A 31 -44.58 -17.66 -1.47
CA TYR A 31 -45.63 -17.83 -2.47
C TYR A 31 -46.72 -16.76 -2.29
N PRO A 32 -46.40 -15.47 -2.54
CA PRO A 32 -47.32 -14.35 -2.28
C PRO A 32 -48.56 -14.38 -3.17
N ASP A 33 -48.50 -15.11 -4.29
CA ASP A 33 -49.59 -15.18 -5.27
C ASP A 33 -50.69 -16.17 -4.88
N VAL A 34 -50.54 -16.91 -3.77
CA VAL A 34 -51.55 -17.89 -3.32
C VAL A 34 -52.83 -17.24 -2.80
N ASN A 35 -52.76 -15.99 -2.32
CA ASN A 35 -53.92 -15.23 -1.82
C ASN A 35 -54.47 -14.21 -2.85
N ARG A 36 -54.12 -14.33 -4.13
CA ARG A 36 -54.67 -13.43 -5.16
C ARG A 36 -56.05 -13.91 -5.62
N MET A 37 -56.94 -12.95 -5.94
CA MET A 37 -58.29 -13.20 -6.48
C MET A 37 -58.31 -13.96 -7.83
N ASP A 38 -57.16 -14.16 -8.48
CA ASP A 38 -57.05 -14.97 -9.71
C ASP A 38 -57.04 -16.46 -9.38
N PHE A 39 -58.20 -17.09 -9.54
CA PHE A 39 -58.46 -18.49 -9.22
C PHE A 39 -57.47 -19.47 -9.87
N VAL A 40 -57.09 -19.22 -11.13
CA VAL A 40 -56.23 -20.14 -11.89
C VAL A 40 -54.80 -20.07 -11.35
N ARG A 41 -54.29 -18.87 -11.13
CA ARG A 41 -52.92 -18.64 -10.64
C ARG A 41 -52.76 -19.08 -9.19
N ALA A 42 -53.75 -18.79 -8.36
CA ALA A 42 -53.75 -19.20 -6.96
C ALA A 42 -53.85 -20.73 -6.83
N GLY A 43 -54.70 -21.40 -7.62
CA GLY A 43 -54.76 -22.88 -7.66
C GLY A 43 -53.43 -23.53 -8.07
N TYR A 44 -52.72 -22.95 -9.04
CA TYR A 44 -51.41 -23.40 -9.47
C TYR A 44 -50.34 -23.28 -8.36
N GLU A 45 -50.24 -22.12 -7.71
CA GLU A 45 -49.27 -21.89 -6.63
C GLU A 45 -49.60 -22.72 -5.38
N SER A 46 -50.88 -22.96 -5.13
CA SER A 46 -51.34 -23.89 -4.08
C SER A 46 -50.81 -25.30 -4.29
N GLY A 47 -50.86 -25.78 -5.53
CA GLY A 47 -50.27 -27.07 -5.91
C GLY A 47 -48.77 -27.13 -5.66
N ARG A 48 -48.04 -26.03 -5.93
CA ARG A 48 -46.59 -25.95 -5.73
C ARG A 48 -46.21 -25.93 -4.25
N VAL A 49 -46.95 -25.22 -3.40
CA VAL A 49 -46.77 -25.25 -1.94
C VAL A 49 -46.98 -26.68 -1.43
N ARG A 50 -48.05 -27.35 -1.89
CA ARG A 50 -48.32 -28.73 -1.49
C ARG A 50 -47.23 -29.69 -1.92
N GLN A 51 -46.75 -29.59 -3.16
CA GLN A 51 -45.65 -30.40 -3.66
C GLN A 51 -44.35 -30.15 -2.88
N LEU A 52 -44.06 -28.90 -2.53
CA LEU A 52 -42.92 -28.53 -1.70
C LEU A 52 -43.00 -29.21 -0.32
N LEU A 53 -44.13 -29.08 0.38
CA LEU A 53 -44.32 -29.69 1.70
C LEU A 53 -44.27 -31.22 1.65
N ILE A 54 -44.88 -31.83 0.64
CA ILE A 54 -44.79 -33.29 0.42
C ILE A 54 -43.34 -33.71 0.23
N SER A 55 -42.60 -33.01 -0.63
CA SER A 55 -41.20 -33.33 -0.88
C SER A 55 -40.34 -33.16 0.38
N MET A 56 -40.52 -32.08 1.14
CA MET A 56 -39.80 -31.86 2.40
C MET A 56 -40.12 -32.95 3.44
N THR A 57 -41.37 -33.41 3.49
CA THR A 57 -41.81 -34.50 4.39
C THR A 57 -41.25 -35.85 3.94
N GLN A 58 -41.30 -36.16 2.64
CA GLN A 58 -40.76 -37.40 2.06
C GLN A 58 -39.24 -37.51 2.22
N ASN A 59 -38.55 -36.36 2.14
CA ASN A 59 -37.12 -36.28 2.40
C ASN A 59 -36.78 -36.31 3.89
N GLY A 60 -37.78 -36.45 4.78
CA GLY A 60 -37.60 -36.55 6.21
C GLY A 60 -37.11 -35.25 6.86
N LEU A 61 -37.28 -34.09 6.22
CA LEU A 61 -36.77 -32.80 6.71
C LEU A 61 -37.72 -32.12 7.69
N ILE A 62 -39.02 -32.33 7.51
CA ILE A 62 -40.08 -31.79 8.37
C ILE A 62 -41.17 -32.83 8.57
N GLU A 63 -41.95 -32.66 9.62
CA GLU A 63 -43.26 -33.31 9.75
C GLU A 63 -44.35 -32.25 9.69
N VAL A 64 -45.36 -32.48 8.85
CA VAL A 64 -46.47 -31.53 8.65
C VAL A 64 -47.76 -32.12 9.23
N LYS A 65 -48.45 -31.34 10.06
CA LYS A 65 -49.83 -31.57 10.51
C LYS A 65 -50.72 -30.46 9.98
N GLN A 66 -51.82 -30.85 9.33
CA GLN A 66 -52.81 -29.89 8.84
C GLN A 66 -53.91 -29.71 9.90
N TYR A 67 -54.19 -28.46 10.29
CA TYR A 67 -55.34 -28.12 11.13
C TYR A 67 -56.27 -27.17 10.37
N SER A 68 -57.54 -27.55 10.28
CA SER A 68 -58.61 -26.70 9.74
C SER A 68 -59.12 -25.81 10.86
N ILE A 69 -59.19 -24.49 10.63
CA ILE A 69 -59.90 -23.57 11.52
C ILE A 69 -61.09 -23.02 10.75
N GLY A 70 -62.29 -23.28 11.27
CA GLY A 70 -63.50 -22.54 10.93
C GLY A 70 -64.42 -23.26 9.95
N GLY A 71 -65.45 -23.88 10.50
CA GLY A 71 -66.62 -24.31 9.75
C GLY A 71 -67.37 -23.11 9.17
N GLY A 72 -67.63 -23.19 7.87
CA GLY A 72 -68.52 -22.29 7.17
C GLY A 72 -68.57 -22.69 5.71
N ASN A 73 -69.72 -23.22 5.27
CA ASN A 73 -70.03 -23.50 3.87
C ASN A 73 -69.63 -22.30 2.99
N ARG A 74 -68.49 -22.39 2.31
CA ARG A 74 -68.13 -21.48 1.23
C ARG A 74 -67.59 -22.31 0.07
N SER A 75 -68.16 -21.98 -1.07
CA SER A 75 -67.98 -22.56 -2.39
C SER A 75 -66.53 -22.85 -2.74
N VAL A 76 -66.36 -23.96 -3.46
CA VAL A 76 -65.13 -24.44 -4.10
C VAL A 76 -64.37 -23.27 -4.75
N GLY A 77 -63.34 -22.75 -4.07
CA GLY A 77 -62.47 -21.74 -4.66
C GLY A 77 -61.63 -20.92 -3.69
N VAL A 78 -60.41 -21.40 -3.43
CA VAL A 78 -59.19 -20.59 -3.25
C VAL A 78 -59.17 -19.56 -2.11
N ASP A 79 -59.18 -20.03 -0.86
CA ASP A 79 -58.70 -19.27 0.32
C ASP A 79 -57.93 -20.19 1.28
N TRP A 80 -57.25 -21.23 0.76
CA TRP A 80 -56.83 -22.36 1.60
C TRP A 80 -55.64 -22.07 2.53
N ILE A 81 -54.71 -21.16 2.23
CA ILE A 81 -53.58 -20.87 3.16
C ILE A 81 -54.02 -19.94 4.31
N ASP A 82 -54.91 -18.97 4.03
CA ASP A 82 -55.44 -18.07 5.07
C ASP A 82 -56.45 -18.76 5.99
N THR A 83 -57.10 -19.83 5.52
CA THR A 83 -58.10 -20.60 6.30
C THR A 83 -57.55 -21.89 6.92
N VAL A 84 -56.40 -22.39 6.45
CA VAL A 84 -55.75 -23.59 6.98
C VAL A 84 -54.47 -23.22 7.71
N GLN A 85 -54.42 -23.55 9.01
CA GLN A 85 -53.16 -23.50 9.74
C GLN A 85 -52.33 -24.72 9.39
N ILE A 86 -51.23 -24.49 8.66
CA ILE A 86 -50.27 -25.53 8.32
C ILE A 86 -49.25 -25.54 9.45
N MET A 87 -49.33 -26.58 10.28
CA MET A 87 -48.42 -26.76 11.40
C MET A 87 -47.29 -27.68 10.96
N ALA A 88 -46.05 -27.31 11.21
CA ALA A 88 -44.91 -28.18 10.93
C ALA A 88 -43.89 -28.13 12.06
N THR A 89 -43.15 -29.22 12.23
CA THR A 89 -41.95 -29.28 13.07
C THR A 89 -40.77 -29.70 12.19
N ILE A 90 -39.58 -29.24 12.56
CA ILE A 90 -38.34 -29.75 11.98
C ILE A 90 -38.04 -31.13 12.56
N THR A 91 -37.47 -32.02 11.75
CA THR A 91 -36.92 -33.31 12.19
C THR A 91 -35.44 -33.16 12.56
N GLN A 92 -34.83 -34.20 13.14
CA GLN A 92 -33.38 -34.23 13.35
C GLN A 92 -32.61 -34.08 12.03
N GLN A 93 -33.01 -34.80 10.98
CA GLN A 93 -32.38 -34.72 9.66
C GLN A 93 -32.53 -33.32 9.02
N GLY A 94 -33.67 -32.66 9.21
CA GLY A 94 -33.87 -31.27 8.78
C GLY A 94 -32.96 -30.30 9.51
N LYS A 95 -32.76 -30.51 10.82
CA LYS A 95 -31.85 -29.72 11.65
C LYS A 95 -30.40 -29.87 11.19
N ASP A 96 -29.94 -31.11 11.03
CA ASP A 96 -28.58 -31.43 10.57
C ASP A 96 -28.30 -30.83 9.19
N SER A 97 -29.32 -30.75 8.32
CA SER A 97 -29.21 -30.14 7.00
C SER A 97 -29.01 -28.62 7.06
N VAL A 98 -29.61 -27.93 8.04
CA VAL A 98 -29.39 -26.48 8.25
C VAL A 98 -28.01 -26.23 8.84
N ASP A 99 -27.59 -27.04 9.81
CA ASP A 99 -26.27 -26.93 10.44
C ASP A 99 -25.15 -27.15 9.41
N ALA A 100 -25.28 -28.17 8.56
CA ALA A 100 -24.31 -28.44 7.49
C ALA A 100 -24.20 -27.30 6.46
N GLU A 101 -25.30 -26.58 6.17
CA GLU A 101 -25.27 -25.46 5.23
C GLU A 101 -24.69 -24.19 5.88
N LYS A 102 -24.90 -23.99 7.19
CA LYS A 102 -24.26 -22.92 7.98
C LYS A 102 -22.75 -23.12 8.06
N GLU A 103 -22.28 -24.32 8.37
CA GLU A 103 -20.84 -24.64 8.47
C GLU A 103 -20.11 -24.45 7.12
N LYS A 104 -20.74 -24.80 6.00
CA LYS A 104 -20.19 -24.52 4.67
C LYS A 104 -20.00 -23.02 4.42
N GLY A 105 -20.99 -22.21 4.79
CA GLY A 105 -20.91 -20.75 4.65
C GLY A 105 -19.77 -20.14 5.46
N GLU A 106 -19.57 -20.61 6.70
CA GLU A 106 -18.46 -20.18 7.54
C GLU A 106 -17.10 -20.62 7.01
N THR A 107 -17.00 -21.86 6.52
CA THR A 107 -15.76 -22.41 5.94
C THR A 107 -15.32 -21.63 4.71
N ILE A 108 -16.25 -21.29 3.80
CA ILE A 108 -15.96 -20.49 2.61
C ILE A 108 -15.45 -19.10 3.01
N ARG A 109 -16.11 -18.44 3.97
CA ARG A 109 -15.70 -17.12 4.46
C ARG A 109 -14.31 -17.14 5.12
N LEU A 110 -13.99 -18.20 5.86
CA LEU A 110 -12.66 -18.37 6.46
C LEU A 110 -11.58 -18.58 5.39
N MET A 111 -11.87 -19.37 4.34
CA MET A 111 -10.96 -19.55 3.21
C MET A 111 -10.72 -18.24 2.46
N GLU A 112 -11.76 -17.47 2.15
CA GLU A 112 -11.64 -16.15 1.50
C GLU A 112 -10.81 -15.18 2.35
N SER A 113 -11.07 -15.11 3.65
CA SER A 113 -10.29 -14.28 4.58
C SER A 113 -8.81 -14.67 4.59
N THR A 114 -8.50 -15.96 4.49
CA THR A 114 -7.11 -16.45 4.48
C THR A 114 -6.41 -16.09 3.18
N ILE A 115 -7.11 -16.20 2.04
CA ILE A 115 -6.60 -15.81 0.73
C ILE A 115 -6.27 -14.30 0.71
N LEU A 116 -7.21 -13.46 1.15
CA LEU A 116 -7.02 -12.01 1.21
C LEU A 116 -5.84 -11.62 2.12
N THR A 117 -5.69 -12.30 3.25
CA THR A 117 -4.57 -12.05 4.16
C THR A 117 -3.23 -12.41 3.51
N ASN A 118 -3.15 -13.57 2.84
CA ASN A 118 -1.95 -13.99 2.14
C ASN A 118 -1.58 -13.06 0.98
N GLU A 119 -2.57 -12.57 0.24
CA GLU A 119 -2.36 -11.60 -0.83
C GLU A 119 -1.83 -10.27 -0.29
N SER A 120 -2.43 -9.76 0.80
CA SER A 120 -1.95 -8.54 1.47
C SER A 120 -0.52 -8.66 2.00
N VAL A 121 -0.16 -9.81 2.59
CA VAL A 121 1.22 -10.08 3.03
C VAL A 121 2.18 -10.11 1.84
N ARG A 122 1.76 -10.70 0.72
CA ARG A 122 2.58 -10.75 -0.50
C ARG A 122 2.82 -9.35 -1.06
N GLU A 123 1.78 -8.53 -1.18
CA GLU A 123 1.90 -7.14 -1.63
C GLU A 123 2.83 -6.32 -0.72
N THR A 124 2.72 -6.50 0.60
CA THR A 124 3.59 -5.83 1.58
C THR A 124 5.05 -6.26 1.44
N ASN A 125 5.30 -7.55 1.24
CA ASN A 125 6.65 -8.06 1.01
C ASN A 125 7.26 -7.52 -0.29
N ASP A 126 6.49 -7.53 -1.38
CA ASP A 126 6.94 -7.00 -2.67
C ASP A 126 7.26 -5.49 -2.57
N ALA A 127 6.41 -4.72 -1.90
CA ALA A 127 6.65 -3.29 -1.63
C ALA A 127 7.90 -3.06 -0.78
N THR A 128 8.13 -3.89 0.24
CA THR A 128 9.31 -3.80 1.12
C THR A 128 10.60 -4.09 0.36
N VAL A 129 10.60 -5.11 -0.50
CA VAL A 129 11.75 -5.48 -1.35
C VAL A 129 12.07 -4.34 -2.32
N GLN A 130 11.06 -3.78 -3.00
CA GLN A 130 11.25 -2.64 -3.90
C GLN A 130 11.81 -1.42 -3.17
N ASN A 131 11.32 -1.12 -1.97
CA ASN A 131 11.81 -0.01 -1.16
C ASN A 131 13.29 -0.22 -0.76
N LEU A 132 13.67 -1.43 -0.32
CA LEU A 132 15.07 -1.77 -0.01
C LEU A 132 15.98 -1.60 -1.23
N HIS A 133 15.53 -2.01 -2.42
CA HIS A 133 16.28 -1.81 -3.66
C HIS A 133 16.46 -0.33 -4.01
N PHE A 134 15.40 0.48 -3.85
CA PHE A 134 15.47 1.92 -4.06
C PHE A 134 16.43 2.58 -3.07
N GLN A 135 16.34 2.26 -1.78
CA GLN A 135 17.23 2.78 -0.74
C GLN A 135 18.70 2.45 -1.02
N ARG A 136 19.01 1.20 -1.38
CA ARG A 136 20.37 0.80 -1.74
C ARG A 136 20.89 1.59 -2.94
N LYS A 137 20.07 1.74 -3.99
CA LYS A 137 20.44 2.51 -5.18
C LYS A 137 20.69 3.99 -4.82
N ALA A 138 19.82 4.60 -4.04
CA ALA A 138 19.94 5.99 -3.60
C ALA A 138 21.20 6.21 -2.73
N GLN A 139 21.50 5.29 -1.82
CA GLN A 139 22.72 5.33 -1.00
C GLN A 139 23.99 5.26 -1.86
N THR A 140 24.05 4.33 -2.82
CA THR A 140 25.19 4.22 -3.74
C THR A 140 25.40 5.52 -4.52
N TRP A 141 24.34 6.12 -5.06
CA TRP A 141 24.43 7.41 -5.75
C TRP A 141 24.90 8.54 -4.83
N THR A 142 24.44 8.55 -3.59
CA THR A 142 24.84 9.57 -2.60
C THR A 142 26.33 9.44 -2.27
N ILE A 143 26.85 8.22 -2.12
CA ILE A 143 28.28 7.99 -1.88
C ILE A 143 29.12 8.44 -3.09
N ILE A 144 28.69 8.12 -4.30
CA ILE A 144 29.38 8.54 -5.53
C ILE A 144 29.43 10.07 -5.63
N LEU A 145 28.30 10.75 -5.39
CA LEU A 145 28.23 12.21 -5.40
C LEU A 145 29.11 12.84 -4.31
N GLY A 146 29.14 12.24 -3.12
CA GLY A 146 30.03 12.67 -2.03
C GLY A 146 31.51 12.55 -2.41
N ALA A 147 31.90 11.42 -3.00
CA ALA A 147 33.28 11.21 -3.46
C ALA A 147 33.67 12.21 -4.56
N LEU A 148 32.81 12.44 -5.56
CA LEU A 148 33.03 13.43 -6.61
C LEU A 148 33.15 14.85 -6.05
N SER A 149 32.32 15.20 -5.07
CA SER A 149 32.38 16.50 -4.39
C SER A 149 33.70 16.68 -3.64
N MET A 150 34.19 15.65 -2.95
CA MET A 150 35.49 15.69 -2.28
C MET A 150 36.66 15.86 -3.26
N ILE A 151 36.61 15.16 -4.40
CA ILE A 151 37.63 15.32 -5.46
C ILE A 151 37.60 16.76 -5.97
N PHE A 152 36.42 17.32 -6.26
CA PHE A 152 36.28 18.68 -6.74
C PHE A 152 36.85 19.70 -5.75
N ILE A 153 36.49 19.61 -4.47
CA ILE A 153 37.01 20.49 -3.42
C ILE A 153 38.54 20.39 -3.34
N SER A 154 39.08 19.17 -3.40
CA SER A 154 40.53 18.94 -3.33
C SER A 154 41.26 19.59 -4.51
N ILE A 155 40.72 19.46 -5.73
CA ILE A 155 41.26 20.12 -6.93
C ILE A 155 41.22 21.64 -6.76
N THR A 156 40.12 22.20 -6.28
CA THR A 156 40.00 23.65 -6.06
C THR A 156 41.01 24.18 -5.04
N VAL A 157 41.23 23.45 -3.94
CA VAL A 157 42.24 23.80 -2.93
C VAL A 157 43.65 23.77 -3.53
N ILE A 158 43.98 22.72 -4.29
CA ILE A 158 45.29 22.60 -4.96
C ILE A 158 45.49 23.75 -5.96
N GLN A 159 44.50 24.04 -6.80
CA GLN A 159 44.57 25.15 -7.76
C GLN A 159 44.79 26.48 -7.05
N THR A 160 44.08 26.73 -5.95
CA THR A 160 44.23 27.95 -5.15
C THR A 160 45.63 28.04 -4.55
N ALA A 161 46.17 26.94 -4.04
CA ALA A 161 47.53 26.89 -3.51
C ALA A 161 48.57 27.19 -4.60
N ILE A 162 48.45 26.58 -5.78
CA ILE A 162 49.33 26.83 -6.92
C ILE A 162 49.29 28.30 -7.33
N SER A 163 48.09 28.89 -7.49
CA SER A 163 47.95 30.30 -7.87
C SER A 163 48.57 31.25 -6.85
N ARG A 164 48.45 30.96 -5.55
CA ARG A 164 49.11 31.76 -4.49
C ARG A 164 50.62 31.64 -4.59
N THR A 165 51.15 30.43 -4.72
CA THR A 165 52.60 30.19 -4.86
C THR A 165 53.17 30.88 -6.10
N GLU A 166 52.47 30.83 -7.24
CA GLU A 166 52.88 31.55 -8.46
C GLU A 166 52.90 33.07 -8.25
N GLN A 167 51.93 33.61 -7.51
CA GLN A 167 51.89 35.03 -7.20
C GLN A 167 53.03 35.44 -6.27
N GLU A 168 53.36 34.62 -5.27
CA GLU A 168 54.50 34.83 -4.38
C GLU A 168 55.83 34.77 -5.15
N LEU A 169 56.00 33.78 -6.03
CA LEU A 169 57.19 33.67 -6.89
C LEU A 169 57.38 34.90 -7.78
N LYS A 170 56.31 35.40 -8.42
CA LYS A 170 56.35 36.65 -9.19
C LYS A 170 56.72 37.86 -8.31
N GLY A 171 56.29 37.87 -7.05
CA GLY A 171 56.67 38.88 -6.06
C GLY A 171 58.16 38.84 -5.75
N ILE A 172 58.70 37.65 -5.49
CA ILE A 172 60.12 37.42 -5.20
C ILE A 172 60.98 37.79 -6.42
N GLU A 173 60.59 37.40 -7.62
CA GLU A 173 61.31 37.72 -8.86
C GLU A 173 61.45 39.25 -9.03
N ARG A 174 60.35 40.00 -8.84
CA ARG A 174 60.38 41.46 -8.89
C ARG A 174 61.28 42.07 -7.81
N GLN A 175 61.28 41.51 -6.60
CA GLN A 175 62.17 41.97 -5.53
C GLN A 175 63.64 41.71 -5.87
N MET A 176 63.96 40.53 -6.41
CA MET A 176 65.31 40.19 -6.87
C MET A 176 65.79 41.11 -7.98
N THR A 177 64.95 41.43 -8.98
CA THR A 177 65.31 42.38 -10.04
C THR A 177 65.64 43.76 -9.46
N ARG A 178 64.84 44.26 -8.52
CA ARG A 178 65.10 45.55 -7.85
C ARG A 178 66.40 45.53 -7.05
N GLN A 179 66.65 44.45 -6.32
CA GLN A 179 67.90 44.28 -5.58
C GLN A 179 69.10 44.22 -6.52
N SER A 180 69.00 43.49 -7.63
CA SER A 180 70.05 43.42 -8.65
C SER A 180 70.36 44.79 -9.25
N GLN A 181 69.34 45.59 -9.58
CA GLN A 181 69.51 46.97 -10.05
C GLN A 181 70.15 47.86 -9.00
N ALA A 182 69.75 47.74 -7.73
CA ALA A 182 70.35 48.49 -6.63
C ALA A 182 71.84 48.14 -6.45
N ILE A 183 72.20 46.87 -6.56
CA ILE A 183 73.59 46.41 -6.50
C ILE A 183 74.39 47.00 -7.68
N GLN A 184 73.84 47.00 -8.90
CA GLN A 184 74.50 47.60 -10.06
C GLN A 184 74.75 49.10 -9.88
N LEU A 185 73.78 49.84 -9.32
CA LEU A 185 73.93 51.26 -9.00
C LEU A 185 74.99 51.51 -7.92
N LEU A 186 75.06 50.63 -6.91
CA LEU A 186 76.10 50.72 -5.88
C LEU A 186 77.48 50.44 -6.48
N ASP A 187 77.60 49.44 -7.36
CA ASP A 187 78.86 49.13 -8.04
C ASP A 187 79.33 50.29 -8.93
N SER A 188 78.43 50.89 -9.72
CA SER A 188 78.78 52.06 -10.55
C SER A 188 79.20 53.25 -9.69
N SER A 189 78.51 53.48 -8.57
CA SER A 189 78.87 54.55 -7.62
C SER A 189 80.26 54.30 -6.99
N LEU A 190 80.59 53.05 -6.65
CA LEU A 190 81.91 52.69 -6.13
C LEU A 190 83.00 52.89 -7.17
N GLN A 191 82.75 52.55 -8.44
CA GLN A 191 83.67 52.82 -9.53
C GLN A 191 83.90 54.32 -9.72
N GLU A 192 82.84 55.14 -9.71
CA GLU A 192 82.94 56.60 -9.81
C GLU A 192 83.75 57.21 -8.66
N ILE A 193 83.51 56.75 -7.41
CA ILE A 193 84.30 57.15 -6.24
C ILE A 193 85.77 56.79 -6.45
N ASN A 194 86.07 55.57 -6.91
CA ASN A 194 87.44 55.13 -7.16
C ASN A 194 88.13 55.97 -8.24
N TYR A 195 87.45 56.28 -9.35
CA TYR A 195 87.98 57.17 -10.38
C TYR A 195 88.24 58.58 -9.83
N SER A 196 87.31 59.13 -9.05
CA SER A 196 87.48 60.46 -8.42
C SER A 196 88.68 60.50 -7.46
N ILE A 197 88.92 59.43 -6.69
CA ILE A 197 90.09 59.31 -5.82
C ILE A 197 91.38 59.29 -6.64
N GLN A 198 91.41 58.53 -7.74
CA GLN A 198 92.58 58.46 -8.63
C GLN A 198 92.88 59.80 -9.31
N ASP A 199 91.84 60.51 -9.77
CA ASP A 199 91.96 61.82 -10.39
C ASP A 199 92.56 62.84 -9.41
N LYS A 200 91.98 62.94 -8.20
CA LYS A 200 92.53 63.79 -7.12
C LYS A 200 93.97 63.44 -6.76
N LYS A 201 94.32 62.16 -6.72
CA LYS A 201 95.70 61.73 -6.46
C LYS A 201 96.64 62.23 -7.55
N THR A 202 96.22 62.17 -8.81
CA THR A 202 96.99 62.61 -9.97
C THR A 202 97.20 64.12 -9.96
N ASP A 203 96.14 64.90 -9.69
CA ASP A 203 96.21 66.35 -9.53
C ASP A 203 97.16 66.76 -8.39
N THR A 204 97.08 66.05 -7.25
CA THR A 204 97.95 66.30 -6.10
C THR A 204 99.42 66.05 -6.45
N VAL A 205 99.72 64.97 -7.17
CA VAL A 205 101.08 64.67 -7.63
C VAL A 205 101.58 65.72 -8.64
N PHE A 206 100.72 66.17 -9.56
CA PHE A 206 101.05 67.22 -10.53
C PHE A 206 101.36 68.56 -9.85
N LEU A 207 100.57 68.94 -8.84
CA LEU A 207 100.79 70.14 -8.03
C LEU A 207 102.09 70.10 -7.22
N ILE A 208 102.45 68.92 -6.68
CA ILE A 208 103.72 68.74 -5.96
C ILE A 208 104.92 68.81 -6.91
N ARG A 209 104.77 68.30 -8.15
CA ARG A 209 105.87 68.24 -9.14
C ARG A 209 106.17 69.58 -9.81
N ASN A 210 105.21 70.51 -9.81
CA ASN A 210 105.33 71.85 -10.41
C ASN A 210 105.53 72.98 -9.39
N LYS A 211 105.88 72.64 -8.15
CA LYS A 211 106.40 73.57 -7.13
C LYS A 211 107.91 73.41 -7.03
#